data_AF-A0A9D7VAN7-F1
#
_entry.id   AF-A0A9D7VAN7-F1
#
_cell.length_a   1.000
_cell.length_b   1.000
_cell.length_c   1.000
_cell.angle_alpha   90.00
_cell.angle_beta   90.00
_cell.angle_gamma   90.00
#
_symmetry.space_group_name_H-M   'P 1'
#
loop_
_entity.id
_entity.type
_entity.pdbx_description
1 polymer ?
#
loop_
_entity_poly.entity_id
_entity_poly.type
_entity_poly.pdbx_seq_one_letter_code
_entity_poly.pdbx_strand_id
1 'polypeptide(L)'
;MPSYTRNKKREDVIFVAVNSVIRFGWKSKDLASVSGISQSDLTNDLGHTAQDAVTGSGLILVIGAQAPKPARVTKRLSNATVGQQQSISTFCAHDKLATALGKGWNLSKNRRSVTLRALSASRGSLTAIAKLSGDIHYCFPMNKADFEAYGSELGLESAANISNTERDKLVSGSSKPRPGRASKQLTDGSSFSSFYSTATDVAAVGYDILSEEIVLAVATGGGGS
;
A
#
# COMPACT_ATOMS: atom_id res chain seq x y z
N MET A 1 18.03 -2.09 -13.69
CA MET A 1 19.12 -1.12 -13.46
C MET A 1 19.25 -0.83 -11.97
N PRO A 2 20.34 -1.24 -11.29
CA PRO A 2 20.49 -1.01 -9.86
C PRO A 2 20.92 0.45 -9.62
N SER A 3 19.98 1.32 -9.27
CA SER A 3 20.28 2.74 -9.03
C SER A 3 20.61 2.98 -7.55
N TYR A 4 21.88 2.88 -7.21
CA TYR A 4 22.36 3.28 -5.88
C TYR A 4 22.12 4.78 -5.64
N THR A 5 21.94 5.20 -4.39
CA THR A 5 21.97 6.62 -4.00
C THR A 5 22.67 6.73 -2.65
N ARG A 6 23.77 7.51 -2.58
CA ARG A 6 24.62 7.65 -1.37
C ARG A 6 25.12 6.30 -0.82
N ASN A 7 25.79 5.51 -1.65
CA ASN A 7 26.39 4.21 -1.31
C ASN A 7 25.43 3.14 -0.75
N LYS A 8 24.11 3.31 -0.94
CA LYS A 8 23.10 2.29 -0.59
C LYS A 8 22.32 1.88 -1.83
N LYS A 9 22.07 0.57 -1.97
CA LYS A 9 21.18 0.04 -3.02
C LYS A 9 19.81 0.69 -2.84
N ARG A 10 19.13 1.02 -3.93
CA ARG A 10 17.73 1.53 -3.87
C ARG A 10 16.72 0.52 -3.31
N GLU A 11 17.16 -0.71 -3.02
CA GLU A 11 16.35 -1.88 -2.68
C GLU A 11 16.35 -2.26 -1.19
N ASP A 12 16.77 -1.36 -0.29
CA ASP A 12 16.56 -1.54 1.16
C ASP A 12 15.10 -1.21 1.55
N VAL A 13 14.14 -1.86 0.90
CA VAL A 13 12.72 -1.74 1.26
C VAL A 13 12.45 -2.75 2.37
N ILE A 14 12.00 -2.22 3.50
CA ILE A 14 11.55 -3.00 4.64
C ILE A 14 10.03 -3.04 4.61
N PHE A 15 9.47 -4.19 4.94
CA PHE A 15 8.04 -4.45 4.99
C PHE A 15 7.60 -4.75 6.43
N VAL A 16 6.35 -4.42 6.74
CA VAL A 16 5.63 -4.94 7.92
C VAL A 16 4.23 -5.39 7.53
N ALA A 17 3.69 -6.37 8.24
CA ALA A 17 2.32 -6.82 8.05
C ALA A 17 1.31 -5.79 8.56
N VAL A 18 0.40 -5.35 7.69
CA VAL A 18 -0.73 -4.48 8.07
C VAL A 18 -1.94 -5.31 8.51
N ASN A 19 -2.10 -6.47 7.88
CA ASN A 19 -3.02 -7.56 8.21
C ASN A 19 -2.39 -8.87 7.66
N SER A 20 -3.17 -9.95 7.59
CA SER A 20 -2.71 -11.24 7.06
C SER A 20 -2.22 -11.16 5.61
N VAL A 21 -2.82 -10.30 4.78
CA VAL A 21 -2.64 -10.23 3.32
C VAL A 21 -1.62 -9.16 2.90
N ILE A 22 -1.73 -7.94 3.46
CA ILE A 22 -0.99 -6.77 3.02
C ILE A 22 0.32 -6.62 3.80
N ARG A 23 1.40 -6.38 3.05
CA ARG A 23 2.71 -5.96 3.55
C ARG A 23 2.99 -4.52 3.10
N PHE A 24 3.19 -3.62 4.06
CA PHE A 24 3.50 -2.22 3.79
C PHE A 24 5.01 -2.01 3.76
N GLY A 25 5.53 -1.62 2.60
CA GLY A 25 6.92 -1.38 2.30
C GLY A 25 7.30 0.10 2.35
N TRP A 26 8.44 0.41 2.95
CA TRP A 26 9.05 1.72 2.90
C TRP A 26 10.57 1.62 2.87
N LYS A 27 11.22 2.67 2.39
CA LYS A 27 12.68 2.80 2.51
C LYS A 27 12.99 3.20 3.95
N SER A 28 13.67 2.32 4.69
CA SER A 28 14.12 2.62 6.03
C SER A 28 15.58 3.05 6.02
N LYS A 29 15.97 3.92 6.97
CA LYS A 29 17.38 3.96 7.37
C LYS A 29 17.70 2.67 8.13
N ASP A 30 18.97 2.31 8.19
CA ASP A 30 19.42 1.24 9.08
C ASP A 30 19.19 1.68 10.53
N LEU A 31 18.20 1.07 11.19
CA LEU A 31 17.85 1.39 12.57
C LEU A 31 18.66 0.56 13.57
N ALA A 32 19.20 -0.59 13.15
CA ALA A 32 20.02 -1.46 14.00
C ALA A 32 21.43 -0.88 14.22
N SER A 33 21.86 0.05 13.36
CA SER A 33 23.09 0.84 13.60
C SER A 33 22.96 1.88 14.72
N VAL A 34 21.75 2.12 15.26
CA VAL A 34 21.56 3.06 16.36
C VAL A 34 21.70 2.35 17.69
N SER A 35 22.59 2.86 18.55
CA SER A 35 22.84 2.32 19.88
C SER A 35 21.53 2.13 20.67
N GLY A 36 21.37 0.96 21.27
CA GLY A 36 20.17 0.59 22.02
C GLY A 36 19.04 -0.02 21.19
N ILE A 37 19.22 -0.19 19.88
CA ILE A 37 18.31 -0.95 19.00
C ILE A 37 19.08 -2.09 18.34
N SER A 38 18.60 -3.32 18.53
CA SER A 38 19.16 -4.49 17.87
C SER A 38 18.36 -4.86 16.61
N GLN A 39 18.95 -5.66 15.71
CA GLN A 39 18.21 -6.25 14.60
C GLN A 39 17.03 -7.11 15.09
N SER A 40 17.20 -7.81 16.23
CA SER A 40 16.14 -8.58 16.86
C SER A 40 14.97 -7.70 17.30
N ASP A 41 15.21 -6.48 17.77
CA ASP A 41 14.13 -5.55 18.14
C ASP A 41 13.28 -5.21 16.91
N LEU A 42 13.91 -5.05 15.74
CA LEU A 42 13.22 -4.74 14.49
C LEU A 42 12.42 -5.94 13.97
N THR A 43 13.00 -7.14 13.99
CA THR A 43 12.34 -8.34 13.44
C THR A 43 11.33 -8.94 14.41
N ASN A 44 11.71 -9.14 15.68
CA ASN A 44 10.91 -9.90 16.65
C ASN A 44 9.86 -9.05 17.34
N ASP A 45 10.21 -7.80 17.69
CA ASP A 45 9.31 -6.89 18.42
C ASP A 45 8.46 -6.03 17.50
N LEU A 46 8.94 -5.73 16.28
CA LEU A 46 8.24 -4.84 15.34
C LEU A 46 7.76 -5.51 14.06
N GLY A 47 8.24 -6.72 13.75
CA GLY A 47 7.83 -7.47 12.56
C GLY A 47 8.39 -6.92 11.25
N HIS A 48 9.57 -6.29 11.27
CA HIS A 48 10.25 -5.82 10.08
C HIS A 48 10.80 -7.01 9.28
N THR A 49 10.55 -7.01 7.98
CA THR A 49 11.02 -8.04 7.05
C THR A 49 11.66 -7.38 5.84
N ALA A 50 12.84 -7.82 5.45
CA ALA A 50 13.47 -7.37 4.21
C ALA A 50 12.67 -7.86 3.00
N GLN A 51 12.69 -7.11 1.89
CA GLN A 51 11.89 -7.42 0.71
C GLN A 51 12.08 -8.85 0.19
N ASP A 52 13.31 -9.33 0.15
CA ASP A 52 13.71 -10.67 -0.31
C ASP A 52 13.25 -11.79 0.64
N ALA A 53 13.05 -11.47 1.91
CA ALA A 53 12.50 -12.39 2.90
C ALA A 53 10.96 -12.43 2.92
N VAL A 54 10.27 -11.58 2.14
CA VAL A 54 8.81 -11.65 2.01
C VAL A 54 8.45 -12.74 0.99
N THR A 55 8.08 -13.91 1.50
CA THR A 55 7.66 -15.07 0.72
C THR A 55 6.24 -15.49 1.07
N GLY A 56 5.56 -16.16 0.12
CA GLY A 56 4.21 -16.70 0.32
C GLY A 56 3.28 -16.43 -0.86
N SER A 57 2.16 -17.15 -0.91
CA SER A 57 1.10 -16.92 -1.89
C SER A 57 0.03 -15.98 -1.33
N GLY A 58 -0.63 -15.23 -2.22
CA GLY A 58 -1.74 -14.34 -1.85
C GLY A 58 -1.35 -13.12 -1.02
N LEU A 59 -0.06 -12.78 -0.92
CA LEU A 59 0.39 -11.56 -0.26
C LEU A 59 0.39 -10.37 -1.21
N ILE A 60 0.02 -9.20 -0.70
CA ILE A 60 0.00 -7.95 -1.45
C ILE A 60 1.09 -7.02 -0.92
N LEU A 61 2.08 -6.70 -1.76
CA LEU A 61 3.15 -5.75 -1.41
C LEU A 61 2.73 -4.33 -1.79
N VAL A 62 2.70 -3.45 -0.80
CA VAL A 62 2.25 -2.06 -0.94
C VAL A 62 3.36 -1.10 -0.55
N ILE A 63 3.80 -0.24 -1.46
CA ILE A 63 4.73 0.84 -1.21
C ILE A 63 4.01 2.19 -1.33
N GLY A 64 4.23 3.04 -0.33
CA GLY A 64 3.81 4.44 -0.37
C GLY A 64 2.31 4.67 -0.25
N ALA A 65 1.52 3.68 0.20
CA ALA A 65 0.08 3.86 0.41
C ALA A 65 -0.25 4.95 1.44
N GLN A 66 -1.35 5.67 1.16
CA GLN A 66 -2.02 6.50 2.16
C GLN A 66 -2.85 5.65 3.11
N ALA A 67 -3.47 4.59 2.59
CA ALA A 67 -4.11 3.53 3.33
C ALA A 67 -4.05 2.21 2.53
N PRO A 68 -3.94 1.04 3.18
CA PRO A 68 -3.83 0.88 4.61
C PRO A 68 -2.39 1.17 5.04
N LYS A 69 -2.25 1.67 6.27
CA LYS A 69 -0.96 2.08 6.84
C LYS A 69 -0.80 1.46 8.22
N PRO A 70 0.33 0.78 8.49
CA PRO A 70 0.58 0.16 9.79
C PRO A 70 0.68 1.22 10.90
N ALA A 71 0.57 0.76 12.14
CA ALA A 71 0.81 1.61 13.30
C ALA A 71 2.26 2.10 13.29
N ARG A 72 2.49 3.32 13.75
CA ARG A 72 3.83 3.86 13.95
C ARG A 72 4.14 3.88 15.44
N VAL A 73 5.28 3.32 15.81
CA VAL A 73 5.76 3.28 17.19
C VAL A 73 7.04 4.08 17.34
N THR A 74 7.31 4.56 18.55
CA THR A 74 8.48 5.36 18.90
C THR A 74 9.12 4.83 20.17
N LYS A 75 10.43 4.65 20.17
CA LYS A 75 11.22 4.30 21.37
C LYS A 75 12.17 5.43 21.69
N ARG A 76 12.20 5.86 22.95
CA ARG A 76 13.22 6.79 23.45
C ARG A 76 14.51 6.00 23.68
N LEU A 77 15.63 6.59 23.27
CA LEU A 77 16.94 5.99 23.44
C LEU A 77 17.49 6.44 24.80
N SER A 78 17.69 5.48 25.69
CA SER A 78 18.32 5.72 26.98
C SER A 78 19.75 6.22 26.76
N ASN A 79 20.15 7.25 27.49
CA ASN A 79 21.52 7.82 27.51
C ASN A 79 21.96 8.54 26.22
N ALA A 80 21.04 9.03 25.39
CA ALA A 80 21.39 9.91 24.28
C ALA A 80 21.93 11.25 24.82
N THR A 81 23.19 11.60 24.50
CA THR A 81 23.79 12.88 24.90
C THR A 81 23.27 14.04 24.05
N VAL A 82 23.52 15.28 24.48
CA VAL A 82 23.15 16.50 23.74
C VAL A 82 23.77 16.44 22.33
N GLY A 83 22.95 16.55 21.29
CA GLY A 83 23.36 16.44 19.89
C GLY A 83 23.20 15.04 19.27
N GLN A 84 22.87 14.01 20.07
CA GLN A 84 22.57 12.67 19.56
C GLN A 84 21.07 12.45 19.31
N GLN A 85 20.74 11.43 18.51
CA GLN A 85 19.36 11.05 18.26
C GLN A 85 18.71 10.54 19.56
N GLN A 86 17.65 11.20 20.02
CA GLN A 86 16.99 10.89 21.30
C GLN A 86 15.84 9.87 21.20
N SER A 87 15.34 9.65 19.98
CA SER A 87 14.27 8.68 19.75
C SER A 87 14.30 8.10 18.35
N ILE A 88 13.76 6.91 18.20
CA ILE A 88 13.52 6.25 16.91
C ILE A 88 12.03 6.06 16.73
N SER A 89 11.55 6.31 15.51
CA SER A 89 10.17 6.08 15.14
C SER A 89 10.08 5.31 13.83
N THR A 90 9.34 4.20 13.84
CA THR A 90 9.20 3.29 12.72
C THR A 90 7.84 2.58 12.74
N PHE A 91 7.53 1.81 11.70
CA PHE A 91 6.27 1.07 11.64
C PHE A 91 6.34 -0.22 12.45
N CYS A 92 5.18 -0.70 12.87
CA CYS A 92 5.02 -1.94 13.63
C CYS A 92 3.96 -2.80 12.94
N ALA A 93 4.24 -4.10 12.82
CA ALA A 93 3.30 -5.07 12.31
C ALA A 93 2.07 -5.17 13.22
N HIS A 94 0.91 -5.45 12.62
CA HIS A 94 -0.39 -5.43 13.31
C HIS A 94 -0.49 -6.39 14.51
N ASP A 95 0.19 -7.52 14.43
CA ASP A 95 0.27 -8.61 15.41
C ASP A 95 1.38 -8.39 16.46
N LYS A 96 2.25 -7.40 16.25
CA LYS A 96 3.42 -7.14 17.09
C LYS A 96 3.24 -5.97 18.05
N LEU A 97 2.12 -5.26 17.98
CA LEU A 97 1.92 -4.05 18.80
C LEU A 97 2.01 -4.31 20.30
N ALA A 98 1.40 -5.38 20.81
CA ALA A 98 1.47 -5.71 22.24
C ALA A 98 2.89 -6.02 22.70
N THR A 99 3.64 -6.79 21.90
CA THR A 99 5.06 -7.10 22.14
C THR A 99 5.91 -5.82 22.14
N ALA A 100 5.70 -4.95 21.15
CA ALA A 100 6.41 -3.67 21.05
C ALA A 100 6.18 -2.81 22.30
N LEU A 101 4.93 -2.67 22.76
CA LEU A 101 4.60 -1.92 23.97
C LEU A 101 5.30 -2.50 25.20
N GLY A 102 5.30 -3.84 25.36
CA GLY A 102 6.01 -4.53 26.45
C GLY A 102 7.53 -4.34 26.41
N LYS A 103 8.10 -3.98 25.26
CA LYS A 103 9.54 -3.71 25.05
C LYS A 103 9.90 -2.22 25.09
N GLY A 104 8.98 -1.38 25.58
CA GLY A 104 9.20 0.05 25.77
C GLY A 104 9.04 0.91 24.52
N TRP A 105 8.46 0.35 23.44
CA TRP A 105 7.97 1.17 22.33
C TRP A 105 6.65 1.82 22.73
N ASN A 106 6.40 3.03 22.23
CA ASN A 106 5.16 3.76 22.46
C ASN A 106 4.43 3.96 21.14
N LEU A 107 3.11 3.79 21.14
CA LEU A 107 2.28 4.06 19.98
C LEU A 107 2.27 5.57 19.69
N SER A 108 2.78 5.95 18.52
CA SER A 108 2.84 7.35 18.08
C SER A 108 1.76 7.69 17.06
N LYS A 109 1.37 6.72 16.21
CA LYS A 109 0.22 6.85 15.29
C LYS A 109 -0.49 5.51 15.19
N ASN A 110 -1.81 5.55 15.29
CA ASN A 110 -2.67 4.38 15.06
C ASN A 110 -2.56 3.91 13.61
N ARG A 111 -2.86 2.62 13.39
CA ARG A 111 -3.05 2.08 12.04
C ARG A 111 -4.17 2.83 11.32
N ARG A 112 -4.06 2.93 10.00
CA ARG A 112 -5.07 3.55 9.14
C ARG A 112 -5.59 2.51 8.15
N SER A 113 -6.90 2.37 8.05
CA SER A 113 -7.56 1.55 7.03
C SER A 113 -8.09 2.43 5.90
N VAL A 114 -8.41 1.81 4.76
CA VAL A 114 -9.10 2.50 3.68
C VAL A 114 -10.51 2.86 4.14
N THR A 115 -10.89 4.14 4.00
CA THR A 115 -12.27 4.58 4.23
C THR A 115 -12.99 4.61 2.89
N LEU A 116 -14.00 3.75 2.77
CA LEU A 116 -14.85 3.69 1.60
C LEU A 116 -15.97 4.73 1.70
N ARG A 117 -16.26 5.39 0.58
CA ARG A 117 -17.42 6.26 0.43
C ARG A 117 -18.37 5.65 -0.59
N ALA A 118 -19.54 5.22 -0.12
CA ALA A 118 -20.59 4.70 -0.99
C ALA A 118 -21.21 5.82 -1.84
N LEU A 119 -21.81 5.40 -2.96
CA LEU A 119 -22.68 6.25 -3.77
C LEU A 119 -23.86 6.72 -2.91
N SER A 120 -24.09 8.03 -2.84
CA SER A 120 -25.24 8.60 -2.12
C SER A 120 -25.80 9.80 -2.89
N ALA A 121 -27.09 10.09 -2.71
CA ALA A 121 -27.74 11.21 -3.38
C ALA A 121 -27.15 12.58 -2.97
N SER A 122 -26.66 12.70 -1.73
CA SER A 122 -26.18 13.96 -1.16
C SER A 122 -24.70 14.28 -1.44
N ARG A 123 -23.95 13.37 -2.09
CA ARG A 123 -22.51 13.57 -2.35
C ARG A 123 -22.17 13.43 -3.83
N GLY A 124 -21.41 14.40 -4.34
CA GLY A 124 -20.93 14.40 -5.73
C GLY A 124 -19.72 13.48 -6.00
N SER A 125 -19.18 12.80 -4.98
CA SER A 125 -18.06 11.86 -5.13
C SER A 125 -18.23 10.60 -4.31
N LEU A 126 -17.63 9.52 -4.80
CA LEU A 126 -17.62 8.19 -4.19
C LEU A 126 -16.22 7.57 -4.28
N THR A 127 -16.04 6.41 -3.66
CA THR A 127 -14.83 5.59 -3.82
C THR A 127 -15.06 4.54 -4.90
N ALA A 128 -14.38 4.72 -6.02
CA ALA A 128 -14.31 3.74 -7.09
C ALA A 128 -13.17 2.76 -6.80
N ILE A 129 -13.36 1.51 -7.21
CA ILE A 129 -12.44 0.41 -6.91
C ILE A 129 -12.02 -0.25 -8.21
N ALA A 130 -10.73 -0.21 -8.52
CA ALA A 130 -10.13 -0.95 -9.62
C ALA A 130 -9.55 -2.26 -9.09
N LYS A 131 -9.96 -3.39 -9.68
CA LYS A 131 -9.39 -4.72 -9.38
C LYS A 131 -8.14 -4.92 -10.22
N LEU A 132 -7.02 -5.16 -9.55
CA LEU A 132 -5.71 -5.38 -10.19
C LEU A 132 -5.31 -6.85 -10.15
N SER A 133 -4.24 -7.19 -10.86
CA SER A 133 -3.63 -8.51 -10.72
C SER A 133 -3.21 -8.78 -9.27
N GLY A 134 -3.26 -10.05 -8.86
CA GLY A 134 -2.98 -10.45 -7.48
C GLY A 134 -4.13 -10.13 -6.50
N ASP A 135 -5.34 -9.91 -7.00
CA ASP A 135 -6.57 -9.73 -6.19
C ASP A 135 -6.52 -8.47 -5.30
N ILE A 136 -5.90 -7.40 -5.83
CA ILE A 136 -5.73 -6.12 -5.14
C ILE A 136 -6.88 -5.20 -5.50
N HIS A 137 -7.47 -4.55 -4.49
CA HIS A 137 -8.59 -3.63 -4.69
C HIS A 137 -8.13 -2.18 -4.50
N TYR A 138 -7.75 -1.52 -5.58
CA TYR A 138 -7.25 -0.15 -5.52
C TYR A 138 -8.40 0.88 -5.50
N CYS A 139 -8.48 1.64 -4.41
CA CYS A 139 -9.51 2.60 -4.09
C CYS A 139 -9.07 4.02 -4.40
N PHE A 140 -9.87 4.76 -5.16
CA PHE A 140 -9.65 6.17 -5.47
C PHE A 140 -10.97 6.95 -5.47
N PRO A 141 -10.93 8.27 -5.17
CA PRO A 141 -12.10 9.10 -5.30
C PRO A 141 -12.44 9.32 -6.77
N MET A 142 -13.72 9.21 -7.12
CA MET A 142 -14.24 9.50 -8.45
C MET A 142 -15.51 10.33 -8.32
N ASN A 143 -15.78 11.22 -9.27
CA ASN A 143 -17.04 11.94 -9.31
C ASN A 143 -18.18 10.97 -9.59
N LYS A 144 -19.33 11.25 -8.99
CA LYS A 144 -20.52 10.41 -9.13
C LYS A 144 -20.96 10.28 -10.59
N ALA A 145 -21.08 11.41 -11.30
CA ALA A 145 -21.51 11.42 -12.70
C ALA A 145 -20.57 10.61 -13.60
N ASP A 146 -19.25 10.78 -13.44
CA ASP A 146 -18.26 10.03 -14.21
C ASP A 146 -18.33 8.52 -13.91
N PHE A 147 -18.56 8.14 -12.65
CA PHE A 147 -18.68 6.73 -12.28
C PHE A 147 -19.95 6.11 -12.83
N GLU A 148 -21.08 6.82 -12.79
CA GLU A 148 -22.35 6.36 -13.36
C GLU A 148 -22.28 6.24 -14.88
N ALA A 149 -21.54 7.13 -15.55
CA ALA A 149 -21.38 7.12 -17.01
C ALA A 149 -20.35 6.09 -17.51
N TYR A 150 -19.20 5.96 -16.84
CA TYR A 150 -18.03 5.25 -17.38
C TYR A 150 -17.50 4.15 -16.45
N GLY A 151 -18.02 4.03 -15.23
CA GLY A 151 -17.53 3.08 -14.24
C GLY A 151 -17.59 1.63 -14.72
N SER A 152 -18.68 1.23 -15.37
CA SER A 152 -18.82 -0.12 -15.94
C SER A 152 -17.89 -0.35 -17.14
N GLU A 153 -17.68 0.65 -18.00
CA GLU A 153 -16.76 0.56 -19.15
C GLU A 153 -15.32 0.34 -18.71
N LEU A 154 -14.93 0.91 -17.57
CA LEU A 154 -13.61 0.77 -16.96
C LEU A 154 -13.50 -0.46 -16.02
N GLY A 155 -14.60 -1.19 -15.82
CA GLY A 155 -14.73 -2.31 -14.89
C GLY A 155 -14.52 -1.94 -13.43
N LEU A 156 -14.92 -0.73 -13.03
CA LEU A 156 -14.80 -0.23 -11.67
C LEU A 156 -15.96 -0.69 -10.80
N GLU A 157 -15.65 -1.03 -9.55
CA GLU A 157 -16.65 -1.41 -8.56
C GLU A 157 -16.95 -0.27 -7.59
N SER A 158 -18.20 -0.23 -7.13
CA SER A 158 -18.62 0.67 -6.06
C SER A 158 -18.23 0.10 -4.72
N ALA A 159 -17.90 0.99 -3.78
CA ALA A 159 -17.72 0.67 -2.37
C ALA A 159 -18.87 -0.16 -1.74
N ALA A 160 -20.08 -0.10 -2.29
CA ALA A 160 -21.23 -0.86 -1.79
C ALA A 160 -21.10 -2.38 -2.02
N ASN A 161 -20.28 -2.80 -2.99
CA ASN A 161 -20.17 -4.20 -3.40
C ASN A 161 -19.03 -4.96 -2.70
N ILE A 162 -18.27 -4.28 -1.83
CA ILE A 162 -17.12 -4.88 -1.15
C ILE A 162 -17.58 -5.69 0.05
N SER A 163 -17.27 -6.99 0.01
CA SER A 163 -17.51 -7.91 1.13
C SER A 163 -16.52 -7.70 2.28
N ASN A 164 -16.85 -8.26 3.45
CA ASN A 164 -15.97 -8.18 4.62
C ASN A 164 -14.60 -8.85 4.40
N THR A 165 -14.54 -9.89 3.56
CA THR A 165 -13.31 -10.63 3.24
C THR A 165 -12.40 -9.88 2.27
N GLU A 166 -12.98 -9.04 1.41
CA GLU A 166 -12.23 -8.20 0.46
C GLU A 166 -11.71 -6.91 1.11
N ARG A 167 -12.24 -6.51 2.28
CA ARG A 167 -11.79 -5.30 2.98
C ARG A 167 -10.31 -5.31 3.32
N ASP A 168 -9.74 -6.49 3.55
CA ASP A 168 -8.32 -6.65 3.86
C ASP A 168 -7.39 -6.51 2.64
N LYS A 169 -7.96 -6.42 1.43
CA LYS A 169 -7.25 -6.27 0.15
C LYS A 169 -7.31 -4.84 -0.41
N LEU A 170 -8.03 -3.94 0.28
CA LEU A 170 -8.19 -2.56 -0.16
C LEU A 170 -6.90 -1.78 -0.02
N VAL A 171 -6.51 -1.05 -1.07
CA VAL A 171 -5.33 -0.18 -1.10
C VAL A 171 -5.70 1.18 -1.67
N SER A 172 -5.10 2.26 -1.18
CA SER A 172 -5.41 3.64 -1.56
C SER A 172 -4.16 4.51 -1.58
N GLY A 173 -3.97 5.23 -2.68
CA GLY A 173 -2.91 6.22 -2.81
C GLY A 173 -1.50 5.64 -2.71
N SER A 174 -1.30 4.39 -3.13
CA SER A 174 0.02 3.77 -3.25
C SER A 174 0.73 4.17 -4.52
N SER A 175 2.07 4.17 -4.46
CA SER A 175 2.89 4.23 -5.68
C SER A 175 2.98 2.85 -6.35
N LYS A 176 2.94 1.79 -5.55
CA LYS A 176 2.81 0.38 -5.96
C LYS A 176 1.98 -0.34 -4.90
N PRO A 177 0.90 -1.07 -5.22
CA PRO A 177 0.32 -1.25 -6.55
C PRO A 177 -0.34 0.04 -7.06
N ARG A 178 -0.47 0.19 -8.38
CA ARG A 178 -1.18 1.31 -9.02
C ARG A 178 -1.91 0.80 -10.28
N PRO A 179 -3.20 1.15 -10.48
CA PRO A 179 -3.92 0.76 -11.69
C PRO A 179 -3.36 1.41 -12.95
N GLY A 180 -3.62 0.76 -14.08
CA GLY A 180 -3.46 1.37 -15.39
C GLY A 180 -4.41 2.56 -15.57
N ARG A 181 -4.08 3.45 -16.50
CA ARG A 181 -4.90 4.61 -16.87
C ARG A 181 -5.30 4.50 -18.33
N ALA A 182 -6.53 4.91 -18.62
CA ALA A 182 -7.05 4.99 -19.98
C ALA A 182 -7.77 6.32 -20.21
N SER A 183 -7.87 6.75 -21.46
CA SER A 183 -8.59 7.97 -21.86
C SER A 183 -9.51 7.73 -23.05
N LYS A 184 -10.62 8.45 -23.10
CA LYS A 184 -11.58 8.43 -24.20
C LYS A 184 -11.94 9.86 -24.58
N GLN A 185 -12.01 10.13 -25.88
CA GLN A 185 -12.54 11.39 -26.36
C GLN A 185 -14.08 11.31 -26.36
N LEU A 186 -14.70 12.30 -25.72
CA LEU A 186 -16.15 12.42 -25.64
C LEU A 186 -16.69 13.11 -26.90
N THR A 187 -17.99 12.96 -27.13
CA THR A 187 -18.67 13.50 -28.32
C THR A 187 -18.66 15.03 -28.39
N ASP A 188 -18.49 15.70 -27.25
CA ASP A 188 -18.33 17.16 -27.15
C ASP A 188 -16.88 17.63 -27.45
N GLY A 189 -15.99 16.70 -27.79
CA GLY A 189 -14.58 16.95 -28.08
C GLY A 189 -13.69 16.96 -26.84
N SER A 190 -14.23 16.84 -25.62
CA SER A 190 -13.44 16.78 -24.39
C SER A 190 -12.78 15.40 -24.19
N SER A 191 -11.79 15.31 -23.30
CA SER A 191 -11.12 14.05 -22.97
C SER A 191 -11.43 13.64 -21.54
N PHE A 192 -11.96 12.43 -21.38
CA PHE A 192 -12.13 11.79 -20.09
C PHE A 192 -10.98 10.82 -19.85
N SER A 193 -10.39 10.83 -18.65
CA SER A 193 -9.35 9.86 -18.29
C SER A 193 -9.52 9.39 -16.85
N SER A 194 -9.33 8.09 -16.62
CA SER A 194 -9.46 7.49 -15.29
C SER A 194 -8.59 6.23 -15.18
N PHE A 195 -8.59 5.64 -13.98
CA PHE A 195 -8.06 4.31 -13.77
C PHE A 195 -9.05 3.25 -14.26
N TYR A 196 -8.55 2.07 -14.63
CA TYR A 196 -9.35 0.92 -15.02
C TYR A 196 -8.92 -0.36 -14.29
N SER A 197 -9.80 -1.35 -14.22
CA SER A 197 -9.50 -2.68 -13.68
C SER A 197 -8.75 -3.52 -14.70
N THR A 198 -7.78 -4.30 -14.26
CA THR A 198 -6.85 -5.06 -15.13
C THR A 198 -7.55 -6.12 -15.98
N ALA A 199 -8.66 -6.68 -15.49
CA ALA A 199 -9.43 -7.67 -16.24
C ALA A 199 -10.28 -7.05 -17.37
N THR A 200 -10.35 -5.72 -17.48
CA THR A 200 -11.19 -5.01 -18.43
C THR A 200 -10.42 -4.68 -19.71
N ASP A 201 -10.92 -5.12 -20.86
CA ASP A 201 -10.44 -4.68 -22.17
C ASP A 201 -11.06 -3.31 -22.52
N VAL A 202 -10.44 -2.25 -21.99
CA VAL A 202 -10.91 -0.87 -22.22
C VAL A 202 -10.70 -0.41 -23.67
N ALA A 203 -9.77 -1.01 -24.41
CA ALA A 203 -9.51 -0.68 -25.81
C ALA A 203 -10.69 -1.11 -26.70
N ALA A 204 -11.30 -2.26 -26.42
CA ALA A 204 -12.52 -2.71 -27.10
C ALA A 204 -13.71 -1.74 -26.94
N VAL A 205 -13.72 -0.90 -25.89
CA VAL A 205 -14.76 0.09 -25.60
C VAL A 205 -14.37 1.51 -26.03
N GLY A 206 -13.27 1.64 -26.79
CA GLY A 206 -12.81 2.89 -27.40
C GLY A 206 -11.99 3.79 -26.48
N TYR A 207 -11.32 3.23 -25.47
CA TYR A 207 -10.32 3.97 -24.69
C TYR A 207 -8.90 3.73 -25.21
N ASP A 208 -8.10 4.78 -25.24
CA ASP A 208 -6.66 4.72 -25.42
C ASP A 208 -5.98 4.41 -24.08
N ILE A 209 -5.09 3.42 -24.07
CA ILE A 209 -4.31 3.06 -22.87
C ILE A 209 -3.17 4.07 -22.69
N LEU A 210 -3.20 4.81 -21.59
CA LEU A 210 -2.18 5.79 -21.21
C LEU A 210 -1.06 5.16 -20.36
N SER A 211 -1.39 4.16 -19.55
CA SER A 211 -0.41 3.41 -18.78
C SER A 211 -0.94 2.04 -18.36
N GLU A 212 -0.04 1.08 -18.25
CA GLU A 212 -0.31 -0.25 -17.68
C GLU A 212 -0.41 -0.23 -16.15
N GLU A 213 -0.95 -1.30 -15.59
CA GLU A 213 -0.89 -1.52 -14.14
C GLU A 213 0.55 -1.71 -13.65
N ILE A 214 0.78 -1.37 -12.39
CA ILE A 214 2.06 -1.58 -11.70
C ILE A 214 1.78 -2.34 -10.42
N VAL A 215 2.16 -3.62 -10.37
CA VAL A 215 2.04 -4.48 -9.18
C VAL A 215 3.42 -5.04 -8.83
N LEU A 216 3.66 -5.30 -7.55
CA LEU A 216 4.89 -5.92 -7.06
C LEU A 216 4.65 -7.43 -6.89
N ALA A 217 5.50 -8.24 -7.52
CA ALA A 217 5.49 -9.67 -7.31
C ALA A 217 6.09 -10.02 -5.94
N VAL A 218 5.50 -11.00 -5.28
CA VAL A 218 6.07 -11.67 -4.11
C VAL A 218 6.90 -12.83 -4.62
N ALA A 219 8.07 -13.07 -4.02
CA ALA A 219 8.83 -14.28 -4.32
C ALA A 219 8.00 -15.50 -3.92
N THR A 220 7.51 -16.25 -4.90
CA THR A 220 7.03 -17.62 -4.68
C THR A 220 8.24 -18.43 -4.28
N GLY A 221 8.29 -18.93 -3.05
CA GLY A 221 9.41 -19.72 -2.55
C GLY A 221 9.66 -20.93 -3.45
N GLY A 222 10.55 -20.76 -4.43
CA GLY A 222 11.08 -21.85 -5.21
C GLY A 222 12.01 -22.62 -4.30
N GLY A 223 11.52 -23.74 -3.77
CA GLY A 223 12.40 -24.78 -3.27
C GLY A 223 13.34 -25.17 -4.39
N GLY A 224 14.61 -24.83 -4.23
CA GLY A 224 15.67 -25.49 -4.99
C GLY A 224 15.60 -26.97 -4.65
N SER A 225 15.14 -27.76 -5.62
CA SER A 225 15.44 -29.19 -5.73
C SER A 225 16.89 -29.38 -6.14
#